data_AF-A0A1F5ATC0-F1
#
_entry.id   AF-A0A1F5ATC0-F1
#
_cell.length_a   1.000
_cell.length_b   1.000
_cell.length_c   1.000
_cell.angle_alpha   90.00
_cell.angle_beta   90.00
_cell.angle_gamma   90.00
#
_symmetry.space_group_name_H-M   'P 1'
#
loop_
_entity.id
_entity.type
_entity.pdbx_description
1 polymer ?
#
loop_
_entity_poly.entity_id
_entity_poly.type
_entity_poly.pdbx_seq_one_letter_code
_entity_poly.pdbx_strand_id
1 'polypeptide(L)'
;MKGISRSLLTVALIVAGLGCGKSSQAPASGGLRLTGLRCEALDDPLGIDTPRPRLSWVMEAPGGAPAVRGQRQAAYRVLVASTPEVLAAERGDLWDSGRVGSDQSTHVEYAGRALASGGRCYWVVQAWDRDGKSTPWSEPAVWSMGLLDPADWKARWIGLKTGATGTDEERRLAARYLRREFALDKDIAQATAYISGLGMSELYVNGRRAGQDALSPGLTEYDKRVFYVTHDVTDFLKPGPNAVAVILGNGRFHAPRTNVPAQTRDLKNKSFLFSCAS
;
A
#
# COMPACT_ATOMS: atom_id res chain seq x y z
N MET A 1 45.04 22.09 -57.63
CA MET A 1 46.01 21.07 -57.15
C MET A 1 45.27 20.10 -56.26
N LYS A 2 45.29 18.81 -56.63
CA LYS A 2 45.03 17.57 -55.83
C LYS A 2 43.79 17.63 -54.89
N GLY A 3 42.67 16.96 -55.16
CA GLY A 3 42.53 15.58 -55.63
C GLY A 3 42.90 14.61 -54.50
N ILE A 4 41.91 13.88 -53.98
CA ILE A 4 41.89 12.44 -53.64
C ILE A 4 40.81 12.15 -52.58
N SER A 5 39.76 11.50 -53.08
CA SER A 5 38.80 10.65 -52.38
C SER A 5 39.47 9.56 -51.55
N ARG A 6 38.92 9.23 -50.38
CA ARG A 6 39.06 7.93 -49.67
C ARG A 6 37.87 7.80 -48.72
N SER A 7 36.83 7.10 -49.15
CA SER A 7 36.61 5.66 -48.94
C SER A 7 36.04 5.37 -47.56
N LEU A 8 34.77 4.93 -47.58
CA LEU A 8 34.08 4.25 -46.49
C LEU A 8 34.95 3.13 -45.91
N LEU A 9 35.05 3.06 -44.58
CA LEU A 9 35.30 1.82 -43.88
C LEU A 9 34.11 1.54 -42.96
N THR A 10 33.19 0.75 -43.48
CA THR A 10 32.18 0.02 -42.71
C THR A 10 32.92 -1.02 -41.88
N VAL A 11 32.99 -0.83 -40.56
CA VAL A 11 33.41 -1.90 -39.64
C VAL A 11 32.19 -2.77 -39.37
N ALA A 12 32.07 -3.85 -40.13
CA ALA A 12 31.16 -4.94 -39.85
C ALA A 12 31.77 -5.79 -38.73
N LEU A 13 31.26 -5.66 -37.50
CA LEU A 13 31.56 -6.60 -36.43
C LEU A 13 30.57 -7.76 -36.53
N ILE A 14 30.97 -8.83 -37.23
CA ILE A 14 30.28 -10.12 -37.21
C ILE A 14 30.66 -10.80 -35.90
N VAL A 15 29.76 -10.79 -34.92
CA VAL A 15 29.81 -11.75 -33.81
C VAL A 15 28.78 -12.82 -34.12
N ALA A 16 29.25 -13.89 -34.76
CA ALA A 16 28.54 -15.15 -34.84
C ALA A 16 28.61 -15.82 -33.47
N GLY A 17 27.55 -15.66 -32.69
CA GLY A 17 27.29 -16.46 -31.49
C GLY A 17 25.95 -17.14 -31.64
N LEU A 18 25.94 -18.36 -32.21
CA LEU A 18 24.84 -19.30 -32.06
C LEU A 18 24.75 -19.68 -30.57
N GLY A 19 23.95 -18.92 -29.83
CA GLY A 19 23.46 -19.31 -28.52
C GLY A 19 21.95 -19.41 -28.63
N CYS A 20 21.45 -20.59 -28.95
CA CYS A 20 20.05 -20.95 -28.80
C CYS A 20 19.75 -20.88 -27.29
N GLY A 21 19.48 -19.68 -26.79
CA GLY A 21 18.97 -19.44 -25.46
C GLY A 21 17.59 -20.08 -25.45
N LYS A 22 17.54 -21.35 -25.05
CA LYS A 22 16.30 -21.99 -24.62
C LYS A 22 15.76 -21.07 -23.53
N SER A 23 14.77 -20.26 -23.88
CA SER A 23 13.84 -19.73 -22.91
C SER A 23 13.34 -20.96 -22.15
N SER A 24 13.78 -21.09 -20.90
CA SER A 24 13.19 -22.03 -19.97
C SER A 24 11.79 -21.50 -19.67
N GLN A 25 10.86 -21.70 -20.61
CA GLN A 25 9.46 -21.75 -20.27
C GLN A 25 9.33 -22.88 -19.26
N ALA A 26 9.13 -22.52 -17.99
CA ALA A 26 8.62 -23.44 -17.01
C ALA A 26 7.40 -24.13 -17.64
N PRO A 27 7.27 -25.45 -17.55
CA PRO A 27 6.13 -26.14 -18.14
C PRO A 27 4.87 -25.48 -17.58
N ALA A 28 3.96 -25.08 -18.46
CA ALA A 28 2.62 -24.69 -18.08
C ALA A 28 1.95 -25.95 -17.50
N SER A 29 2.16 -26.18 -16.20
CA SER A 29 1.51 -27.26 -15.50
C SER A 29 0.01 -26.99 -15.59
N GLY A 30 -0.74 -27.89 -16.24
CA GLY A 30 -2.20 -27.88 -16.32
C GLY A 30 -2.87 -28.17 -14.97
N GLY A 31 -2.32 -27.65 -13.88
CA GLY A 31 -2.89 -27.67 -12.53
C GLY A 31 -3.56 -26.34 -12.22
N LEU A 32 -4.44 -26.37 -11.20
CA LEU A 32 -5.10 -25.18 -10.67
C LEU A 32 -4.09 -24.10 -10.30
N ARG A 33 -4.49 -22.84 -10.47
CA ARG A 33 -3.73 -21.65 -10.09
C ARG A 33 -4.48 -20.88 -9.02
N LEU A 34 -3.73 -20.18 -8.19
CA LEU A 34 -4.28 -19.26 -7.20
C LEU A 34 -4.09 -17.84 -7.69
N THR A 35 -5.19 -17.09 -7.76
CA THR A 35 -5.26 -15.71 -8.26
C THR A 35 -6.13 -14.88 -7.31
N GLY A 36 -6.25 -13.56 -7.56
CA GLY A 36 -7.14 -12.69 -6.77
C GLY A 36 -6.81 -12.68 -5.27
N LEU A 37 -5.51 -12.68 -4.94
CA LEU A 37 -5.04 -12.58 -3.57
C LEU A 37 -5.43 -11.23 -2.98
N ARG A 38 -6.10 -11.25 -1.82
CA ARG A 38 -6.61 -10.05 -1.16
C ARG A 38 -6.37 -10.09 0.33
N CYS A 39 -6.04 -8.93 0.90
CA CYS A 39 -6.00 -8.70 2.33
C CYS A 39 -7.15 -7.73 2.68
N GLU A 40 -8.00 -8.09 3.64
CA GLU A 40 -9.18 -7.29 4.01
C GLU A 40 -10.06 -6.91 2.80
N ALA A 41 -10.19 -7.85 1.84
CA ALA A 41 -10.89 -7.70 0.56
C ALA A 41 -10.33 -6.65 -0.41
N LEU A 42 -9.12 -6.16 -0.17
CA LEU A 42 -8.40 -5.21 -1.02
C LEU A 42 -7.20 -5.88 -1.70
N ASP A 43 -6.87 -5.39 -2.89
CA ASP A 43 -5.67 -5.78 -3.63
C ASP A 43 -4.49 -4.92 -3.14
N ASP A 44 -3.41 -5.57 -2.69
CA ASP A 44 -2.20 -4.97 -2.13
C ASP A 44 -2.38 -3.73 -1.21
N PRO A 45 -3.21 -3.81 -0.15
CA PRO A 45 -3.62 -2.63 0.60
C PRO A 45 -2.52 -2.01 1.44
N LEU A 46 -2.62 -0.69 1.63
CA LEU A 46 -1.77 0.08 2.53
C LEU A 46 -2.51 0.48 3.81
N GLY A 47 -1.82 0.41 4.95
CA GLY A 47 -2.33 0.96 6.21
C GLY A 47 -3.45 0.14 6.86
N ILE A 48 -3.34 -1.19 6.87
CA ILE A 48 -4.30 -2.06 7.57
C ILE A 48 -4.11 -1.95 9.09
N ASP A 49 -5.18 -1.61 9.82
CA ASP A 49 -5.15 -1.42 11.27
C ASP A 49 -5.60 -2.66 12.07
N THR A 50 -6.19 -3.67 11.43
CA THR A 50 -6.53 -4.92 12.14
C THR A 50 -5.26 -5.72 12.42
N PRO A 51 -4.94 -6.07 13.69
CA PRO A 51 -3.74 -6.85 14.01
C PRO A 51 -3.75 -8.28 13.45
N ARG A 52 -4.93 -8.75 13.04
CA ARG A 52 -5.15 -10.06 12.42
C ARG A 52 -5.90 -9.87 11.10
N PRO A 53 -5.21 -9.41 10.04
CA PRO A 53 -5.83 -9.23 8.74
C PRO A 53 -6.34 -10.55 8.17
N ARG A 54 -7.39 -10.48 7.36
CA ARG A 54 -8.04 -11.63 6.73
C ARG A 54 -7.62 -11.74 5.29
N LEU A 55 -7.14 -12.91 4.91
CA LEU A 55 -6.62 -13.21 3.58
C LEU A 55 -7.66 -14.00 2.76
N SER A 56 -7.72 -13.72 1.46
CA SER A 56 -8.60 -14.41 0.53
C SER A 56 -7.87 -14.69 -0.78
N TRP A 57 -8.23 -15.77 -1.46
CA TRP A 57 -7.71 -16.14 -2.77
C TRP A 57 -8.78 -16.88 -3.59
N VAL A 58 -8.59 -16.86 -4.91
CA VAL A 58 -9.44 -17.55 -5.88
C VAL A 58 -8.67 -18.72 -6.47
N MET A 59 -9.34 -19.86 -6.60
CA MET A 59 -8.79 -21.04 -7.25
C MET A 59 -9.36 -21.16 -8.67
N GLU A 60 -8.49 -21.08 -9.67
CA GLU A 60 -8.88 -21.06 -11.08
C GLU A 60 -8.28 -22.23 -11.85
N ALA A 61 -9.05 -22.73 -12.81
CA ALA A 61 -8.53 -23.65 -13.80
C ALA A 61 -7.50 -22.92 -14.70
N PRO A 62 -6.43 -23.59 -15.12
CA PRO A 62 -5.47 -22.99 -16.03
C PRO A 62 -6.15 -22.63 -17.37
N GLY A 63 -5.78 -21.48 -17.93
CA GLY A 63 -6.36 -20.96 -19.17
C GLY A 63 -6.30 -22.00 -20.31
N GLY A 64 -7.45 -22.23 -20.95
CA GLY A 64 -7.60 -23.19 -22.06
C GLY A 64 -7.92 -24.63 -21.66
N ALA A 65 -7.89 -24.99 -20.37
CA ALA A 65 -8.35 -26.29 -19.90
C ALA A 65 -9.86 -26.28 -19.57
N PRO A 66 -10.60 -27.38 -19.83
CA PRO A 66 -11.98 -27.49 -19.39
C PRO A 66 -12.08 -27.38 -17.87
N ALA A 67 -13.02 -26.57 -17.37
CA ALA A 67 -13.31 -26.53 -15.94
C ALA A 67 -13.77 -27.90 -15.45
N VAL A 68 -13.10 -28.45 -14.43
CA VAL A 68 -13.49 -29.73 -13.84
C VAL A 68 -14.66 -29.49 -12.88
N ARG A 69 -15.79 -30.14 -13.14
CA ARG A 69 -16.98 -30.02 -12.28
C ARG A 69 -16.71 -30.60 -10.89
N GLY A 70 -17.13 -29.86 -9.86
CA GLY A 70 -16.97 -30.27 -8.46
C GLY A 70 -15.52 -30.21 -7.98
N GLN A 71 -14.66 -29.44 -8.65
CA GLN A 71 -13.34 -29.10 -8.13
C GLN A 71 -13.50 -28.24 -6.89
N ARG A 72 -12.69 -28.52 -5.86
CA ARG A 72 -12.67 -27.76 -4.60
C ARG A 72 -11.30 -27.79 -3.96
N GLN A 73 -11.05 -26.81 -3.10
CA GLN A 73 -9.94 -26.87 -2.14
C GLN A 73 -10.21 -27.94 -1.08
N ALA A 74 -9.17 -28.63 -0.66
CA ALA A 74 -9.17 -29.54 0.49
C ALA A 74 -8.18 -29.11 1.58
N ALA A 75 -7.12 -28.37 1.22
CA ALA A 75 -6.19 -27.79 2.17
C ALA A 75 -5.52 -26.54 1.60
N TYR A 76 -4.91 -25.74 2.48
CA TYR A 76 -4.05 -24.61 2.10
C TYR A 76 -2.81 -24.53 2.98
N ARG A 77 -1.82 -23.75 2.53
CA ARG A 77 -0.69 -23.26 3.31
C ARG A 77 -0.41 -21.82 2.92
N VAL A 78 -0.31 -20.96 3.91
CA VAL A 78 0.04 -19.54 3.75
C VAL A 78 1.41 -19.31 4.35
N LEU A 79 2.26 -18.60 3.59
CA LEU A 79 3.50 -18.02 4.10
C LEU A 79 3.35 -16.50 4.11
N VAL A 80 3.74 -15.87 5.22
CA VAL A 80 3.85 -14.42 5.37
C VAL A 80 5.25 -14.10 5.86
N ALA A 81 5.93 -13.22 5.13
CA ALA A 81 7.28 -12.78 5.41
C ALA A 81 7.37 -11.27 5.59
N SER A 82 8.36 -10.83 6.38
CA SER A 82 8.67 -9.42 6.61
C SER A 82 9.37 -8.74 5.43
N THR A 83 9.98 -9.52 4.53
CA THR A 83 10.72 -9.03 3.36
C THR A 83 10.51 -9.96 2.14
N PRO A 84 10.63 -9.45 0.90
CA PRO A 84 10.57 -10.28 -0.30
C PRO A 84 11.63 -11.38 -0.32
N GLU A 85 12.82 -11.11 0.20
CA GLU A 85 13.96 -12.05 0.19
C GLU A 85 13.68 -13.27 1.08
N VAL A 86 13.04 -13.06 2.23
CA VAL A 86 12.63 -14.16 3.12
C VAL A 86 11.55 -15.00 2.46
N LEU A 87 10.57 -14.36 1.79
CA LEU A 87 9.51 -15.07 1.08
C LEU A 87 10.04 -15.87 -0.12
N ALA A 88 10.98 -15.30 -0.88
CA ALA A 88 11.63 -15.95 -2.01
C ALA A 88 12.46 -17.19 -1.60
N ALA A 89 12.89 -17.25 -0.35
CA ALA A 89 13.49 -18.44 0.25
C ALA A 89 12.43 -19.45 0.76
N GLU A 90 11.15 -19.29 0.39
CA GLU A 90 10.00 -20.08 0.84
C GLU A 90 9.87 -20.16 2.37
N ARG A 91 10.15 -19.05 3.06
CA ARG A 91 10.01 -18.92 4.51
C ARG A 91 8.99 -17.85 4.86
N GLY A 92 8.20 -18.11 5.90
CA GLY A 92 7.31 -17.15 6.51
C GLY A 92 7.75 -16.80 7.93
N ASP A 93 8.66 -15.83 8.08
CA ASP A 93 9.19 -15.42 9.39
C ASP A 93 8.16 -14.67 10.27
N LEU A 94 7.08 -14.18 9.64
CA LEU A 94 5.90 -13.66 10.33
C LEU A 94 4.86 -14.75 10.56
N TRP A 95 4.58 -15.56 9.53
CA TRP A 95 3.64 -16.67 9.64
C TRP A 95 3.93 -17.77 8.62
N ASP A 96 3.87 -19.02 9.07
CA ASP A 96 3.70 -20.20 8.23
C ASP A 96 2.54 -20.99 8.83
N SER A 97 1.44 -21.11 8.10
CA SER A 97 0.26 -21.83 8.61
C SER A 97 0.50 -23.34 8.71
N GLY A 98 1.56 -23.85 8.09
CA GLY A 98 1.63 -25.26 7.71
C GLY A 98 0.49 -25.66 6.79
N ARG A 99 0.36 -26.96 6.51
CA ARG A 99 -0.78 -27.46 5.74
C ARG A 99 -2.03 -27.54 6.64
N VAL A 100 -3.02 -26.69 6.35
CA VAL A 100 -4.30 -26.64 7.06
C VAL A 100 -5.35 -27.37 6.22
N GLY A 101 -5.94 -28.44 6.74
CA GLY A 101 -7.05 -29.16 6.11
C GLY A 101 -8.35 -28.37 6.20
N SER A 102 -8.64 -27.55 5.19
CA SER A 102 -9.84 -26.71 5.11
C SER A 102 -10.14 -26.34 3.66
N ASP A 103 -11.42 -26.23 3.35
CA ASP A 103 -11.93 -25.70 2.08
C ASP A 103 -12.08 -24.17 2.08
N GLN A 104 -11.84 -23.52 3.23
CA GLN A 104 -11.89 -22.07 3.36
C GLN A 104 -10.81 -21.40 2.50
N SER A 105 -11.24 -20.52 1.59
CA SER A 105 -10.35 -19.69 0.76
C SER A 105 -10.64 -18.20 0.86
N THR A 106 -11.58 -17.82 1.72
CA THR A 106 -11.97 -16.43 1.97
C THR A 106 -11.92 -16.14 3.45
N HIS A 107 -11.49 -14.92 3.77
CA HIS A 107 -11.39 -14.42 5.13
C HIS A 107 -10.60 -15.32 6.10
N VAL A 108 -9.51 -15.94 5.63
CA VAL A 108 -8.60 -16.70 6.48
C VAL A 108 -7.85 -15.72 7.38
N GLU A 109 -8.15 -15.74 8.67
CA GLU A 109 -7.56 -14.83 9.65
C GLU A 109 -6.07 -15.15 9.84
N TYR A 110 -5.23 -14.12 9.74
CA TYR A 110 -3.81 -14.21 10.07
C TYR A 110 -3.61 -14.69 11.50
N ALA A 111 -2.86 -15.79 11.65
CA ALA A 111 -2.61 -16.47 12.92
C ALA A 111 -1.11 -16.54 13.27
N GLY A 112 -0.31 -15.64 12.70
CA GLY A 112 1.12 -15.58 12.91
C GLY A 112 1.55 -14.74 14.10
N ARG A 113 2.82 -14.32 14.05
CA ARG A 113 3.43 -13.42 15.05
C ARG A 113 2.75 -12.05 15.04
N ALA A 114 2.81 -11.35 16.16
CA ALA A 114 2.30 -9.98 16.25
C ALA A 114 2.93 -9.09 15.17
N LEU A 115 2.08 -8.39 14.42
CA LEU A 115 2.48 -7.48 13.35
C LEU A 115 2.86 -6.12 13.95
N ALA A 116 3.87 -5.48 13.37
CA ALA A 116 4.36 -4.18 13.81
C ALA A 116 3.74 -3.04 12.99
N SER A 117 3.51 -1.89 13.63
CA SER A 117 3.07 -0.67 12.96
C SER A 117 4.00 -0.28 11.81
N GLY A 118 3.41 0.06 10.66
CA GLY A 118 4.12 0.40 9.42
C GLY A 118 4.88 -0.72 8.73
N GLY A 119 4.86 -1.94 9.27
CA GLY A 119 5.51 -3.09 8.64
C GLY A 119 4.84 -3.49 7.33
N ARG A 120 5.64 -3.83 6.30
CA ARG A 120 5.16 -4.54 5.12
C ARG A 120 5.16 -6.04 5.39
N CYS A 121 4.16 -6.71 4.85
CA CYS A 121 4.00 -8.15 4.93
C CYS A 121 3.80 -8.68 3.52
N TYR A 122 4.67 -9.58 3.10
CA TYR A 122 4.65 -10.21 1.79
C TYR A 122 4.14 -11.63 1.97
N TRP A 123 3.24 -12.10 1.11
CA TRP A 123 2.64 -13.40 1.31
C TRP A 123 2.38 -14.16 0.02
N VAL A 124 2.43 -15.48 0.13
CA VAL A 124 2.02 -16.43 -0.89
C VAL A 124 1.12 -17.48 -0.27
N VAL A 125 0.27 -18.08 -1.11
CA VAL A 125 -0.56 -19.21 -0.74
C VAL A 125 -0.34 -20.37 -1.70
N GLN A 126 -0.40 -21.58 -1.16
CA GLN A 126 -0.48 -22.84 -1.90
C GLN A 126 -1.74 -23.58 -1.44
N ALA A 127 -2.40 -24.27 -2.35
CA ALA A 127 -3.58 -25.07 -2.05
C ALA A 127 -3.41 -26.51 -2.50
N TRP A 128 -4.23 -27.39 -1.93
CA TRP A 128 -4.42 -28.76 -2.39
C TRP A 128 -5.87 -28.93 -2.80
N ASP A 129 -6.09 -29.62 -3.90
CA ASP A 129 -7.43 -29.97 -4.34
C ASP A 129 -8.00 -31.21 -3.65
N ARG A 130 -9.23 -31.57 -4.03
CA ARG A 130 -9.95 -32.76 -3.53
C ARG A 130 -9.20 -34.08 -3.74
N ASP A 131 -8.33 -34.15 -4.74
CA ASP A 131 -7.57 -35.34 -5.11
C ASP A 131 -6.17 -35.33 -4.44
N GLY A 132 -5.91 -34.34 -3.59
CA GLY A 132 -4.66 -34.17 -2.85
C GLY A 132 -3.53 -33.60 -3.71
N LYS A 133 -3.81 -33.09 -4.92
CA LYS A 133 -2.81 -32.48 -5.79
C LYS A 133 -2.59 -31.03 -5.38
N SER A 134 -1.33 -30.65 -5.17
CA SER A 134 -0.95 -29.28 -4.83
C SER A 134 -0.92 -28.36 -6.04
N THR A 135 -1.27 -27.09 -5.83
CA THR A 135 -0.96 -26.01 -6.76
C THR A 135 0.52 -25.62 -6.64
N PRO A 136 1.09 -24.93 -7.65
CA PRO A 136 2.22 -24.05 -7.40
C PRO A 136 1.87 -23.00 -6.32
N TRP A 137 2.88 -22.36 -5.74
CA TRP A 137 2.66 -21.12 -5.00
C TRP A 137 1.98 -20.08 -5.89
N SER A 138 1.14 -19.23 -5.29
CA SER A 138 0.63 -18.03 -5.96
C SER A 138 1.77 -17.08 -6.32
N GLU A 139 1.49 -16.11 -7.18
CA GLU A 139 2.32 -14.90 -7.22
C GLU A 139 2.32 -14.24 -5.83
N PRO A 140 3.43 -13.62 -5.39
CA PRO A 140 3.46 -12.88 -4.14
C PRO A 140 2.51 -11.68 -4.17
N ALA A 141 1.79 -11.49 -3.07
CA ALA A 141 1.02 -10.28 -2.79
C ALA A 141 1.55 -9.60 -1.53
N VAL A 142 1.13 -8.36 -1.27
CA VAL A 142 1.66 -7.56 -0.16
C VAL A 142 0.53 -6.87 0.60
N TRP A 143 0.75 -6.54 1.86
CA TRP A 143 0.02 -5.46 2.51
C TRP A 143 0.98 -4.68 3.41
N SER A 144 0.60 -3.47 3.82
CA SER A 144 1.28 -2.78 4.92
C SER A 144 0.35 -2.55 6.10
N MET A 145 0.92 -2.60 7.30
CA MET A 145 0.25 -2.22 8.53
C MET A 145 0.15 -0.71 8.63
N GLY A 146 -0.93 -0.26 9.24
CA GLY A 146 -1.08 1.12 9.70
C GLY A 146 -0.30 1.41 10.98
N LEU A 147 -0.71 2.45 11.70
CA LEU A 147 -0.24 2.77 13.05
C LEU A 147 -1.21 2.14 14.07
N LEU A 148 -0.79 1.03 14.67
CA LEU A 148 -1.65 0.15 15.48
C LEU A 148 -1.91 0.68 16.88
N ASP A 149 -0.96 1.43 17.45
CA ASP A 149 -1.11 2.08 18.75
C ASP A 149 -1.12 3.60 18.60
N PRO A 150 -2.01 4.34 19.30
CA PRO A 150 -1.95 5.79 19.34
C PRO A 150 -0.57 6.38 19.68
N ALA A 151 0.24 5.68 20.48
CA ALA A 151 1.60 6.08 20.85
C ALA A 151 2.60 5.99 19.69
N ASP A 152 2.27 5.30 18.60
CA ASP A 152 3.10 5.25 17.39
C ASP A 152 3.08 6.58 16.63
N TRP A 153 2.03 7.40 16.84
CA TRP A 153 2.02 8.77 16.34
C TRP A 153 3.05 9.63 17.08
N LYS A 154 4.08 10.07 16.35
CA LYS A 154 5.05 11.08 16.83
C LYS A 154 4.66 12.50 16.46
N ALA A 155 3.63 12.62 15.63
CA ALA A 155 3.12 13.87 15.12
C ALA A 155 2.26 14.60 16.17
N ARG A 156 2.00 15.89 15.91
CA ARG A 156 1.04 16.67 16.67
C ARG A 156 0.03 17.28 15.72
N TRP A 157 -1.20 17.40 16.20
CA TRP A 157 -2.20 18.20 15.50
C TRP A 157 -1.69 19.66 15.35
N ILE A 158 -1.64 20.19 14.13
CA ILE A 158 -1.27 21.58 13.80
C ILE A 158 -2.46 22.31 13.14
N GLY A 159 -2.56 23.61 13.30
CA GLY A 159 -3.67 24.38 12.72
C GLY A 159 -3.52 25.86 12.99
N LEU A 160 -4.23 26.68 12.22
CA LEU A 160 -4.29 28.11 12.49
C LEU A 160 -5.27 28.36 13.65
N LYS A 161 -4.82 29.09 14.67
CA LYS A 161 -5.73 29.61 15.70
C LYS A 161 -6.54 30.74 15.06
N THR A 162 -7.74 30.45 14.59
CA THR A 162 -8.72 31.49 14.28
C THR A 162 -9.41 31.87 15.59
N GLY A 163 -9.53 33.17 15.89
CA GLY A 163 -10.38 33.64 16.98
C GLY A 163 -11.82 33.14 16.83
N ALA A 164 -12.62 33.18 17.89
CA ALA A 164 -14.03 32.76 17.84
C ALA A 164 -14.74 33.50 16.69
N THR A 165 -15.11 32.77 15.64
CA THR A 165 -15.76 33.29 14.44
C THR A 165 -17.20 33.66 14.81
N GLY A 166 -17.46 34.97 14.94
CA GLY A 166 -18.72 35.52 15.44
C GLY A 166 -19.74 35.84 14.35
N THR A 167 -19.36 35.80 13.06
CA THR A 167 -20.23 36.25 11.95
C THR A 167 -20.39 35.19 10.84
N ASP A 168 -21.46 35.29 10.06
CA ASP A 168 -21.79 34.36 8.96
C ASP A 168 -20.76 34.39 7.81
N GLU A 169 -20.08 35.52 7.59
CA GLU A 169 -18.99 35.64 6.60
C GLU A 169 -17.73 34.88 7.04
N GLU A 170 -17.44 34.83 8.33
CA GLU A 170 -16.29 34.11 8.91
C GLU A 170 -16.47 32.58 8.88
N ARG A 171 -17.69 32.08 8.64
CA ARG A 171 -17.98 30.65 8.45
C ARG A 171 -17.46 30.12 7.10
N ARG A 172 -17.13 31.01 6.15
CA ARG A 172 -16.50 30.68 4.86
C ARG A 172 -15.00 30.60 4.99
N LEU A 173 -14.58 29.53 5.65
CA LEU A 173 -13.20 29.19 5.90
C LEU A 173 -12.51 28.69 4.60
N ALA A 174 -11.63 29.47 3.97
CA ALA A 174 -10.90 29.07 2.76
C ALA A 174 -9.98 27.86 3.02
N ALA A 175 -9.73 27.02 2.00
CA ALA A 175 -8.79 25.90 2.14
C ALA A 175 -7.39 26.39 2.52
N ARG A 176 -6.71 25.65 3.41
CA ARG A 176 -5.39 26.04 3.93
C ARG A 176 -4.31 25.23 3.26
N TYR A 177 -3.22 25.89 2.94
CA TYR A 177 -2.03 25.29 2.39
C TYR A 177 -0.99 25.25 3.50
N LEU A 178 -0.71 24.05 4.00
CA LEU A 178 0.35 23.80 4.97
C LEU A 178 1.56 23.29 4.21
N ARG A 179 2.77 23.76 4.55
CA ARG A 179 4.00 23.30 3.90
C ARG A 179 5.14 23.17 4.90
N ARG A 180 6.03 22.22 4.64
CA ARG A 180 7.29 22.07 5.37
C ARG A 180 8.38 21.55 4.44
N GLU A 181 9.55 22.15 4.54
CA GLU A 181 10.78 21.65 3.93
C GLU A 181 11.59 20.82 4.94
N PHE A 182 12.33 19.87 4.41
CA PHE A 182 13.29 19.05 5.15
C PHE A 182 14.36 18.52 4.19
N ALA A 183 15.46 17.99 4.72
CA ALA A 183 16.52 17.38 3.93
C ALA A 183 16.70 15.92 4.34
N LEU A 184 17.10 15.07 3.38
CA LEU A 184 17.42 13.66 3.60
C LEU A 184 18.88 13.42 3.19
N ASP A 185 19.64 12.79 4.07
CA ASP A 185 21.09 12.57 3.86
C ASP A 185 21.41 11.16 3.35
N LYS A 186 20.39 10.30 3.21
CA LYS A 186 20.53 8.90 2.80
C LYS A 186 19.61 8.60 1.62
N ASP A 187 19.98 7.56 0.89
CA ASP A 187 19.09 6.95 -0.09
C ASP A 187 17.85 6.38 0.59
N ILE A 188 16.71 6.53 -0.08
CA ILE A 188 15.41 6.10 0.44
C ILE A 188 15.13 4.69 -0.11
N ALA A 189 15.12 3.69 0.78
CA ALA A 189 14.66 2.34 0.42
C ALA A 189 13.12 2.28 0.38
N GLN A 190 12.47 2.94 1.33
CA GLN A 190 11.01 3.03 1.43
C GLN A 190 10.64 4.30 2.20
N ALA A 191 9.51 4.91 1.85
CA ALA A 191 8.91 5.97 2.66
C ALA A 191 7.38 5.88 2.63
N THR A 192 6.77 6.07 3.81
CA THR A 192 5.31 6.01 3.97
C THR A 192 4.84 7.23 4.74
N ALA A 193 3.79 7.87 4.23
CA ALA A 193 3.15 9.00 4.85
C ALA A 193 1.81 8.61 5.46
N TYR A 194 1.63 8.89 6.75
CA TYR A 194 0.36 8.75 7.45
C TYR A 194 -0.24 10.13 7.68
N ILE A 195 -1.40 10.39 7.08
CA ILE A 195 -2.03 11.71 7.05
C ILE A 195 -3.44 11.66 7.63
N SER A 196 -3.73 12.61 8.52
CA SER A 196 -5.11 12.88 8.96
C SER A 196 -5.38 14.37 8.98
N GLY A 197 -6.29 14.82 8.12
CA GLY A 197 -6.87 16.16 8.15
C GLY A 197 -8.28 16.14 8.74
N LEU A 198 -8.54 16.99 9.72
CA LEU A 198 -9.90 17.19 10.23
C LEU A 198 -10.72 17.97 9.20
N GLY A 199 -11.67 17.29 8.56
CA GLY A 199 -12.37 17.79 7.39
C GLY A 199 -11.95 17.01 6.16
N MET A 200 -11.19 17.64 5.27
CA MET A 200 -10.64 16.99 4.08
C MET A 200 -9.17 17.35 3.92
N SER A 201 -8.35 16.44 3.41
CA SER A 201 -6.93 16.69 3.16
C SER A 201 -6.43 16.08 1.86
N GLU A 202 -5.55 16.81 1.17
CA GLU A 202 -4.75 16.29 0.05
C GLU A 202 -3.26 16.44 0.34
N LEU A 203 -2.50 15.35 0.19
CA LEU A 203 -1.05 15.34 0.39
C LEU A 203 -0.31 15.61 -0.93
N TYR A 204 0.71 16.45 -0.86
CA TYR A 204 1.67 16.70 -1.92
C TYR A 204 3.09 16.49 -1.40
N VAL A 205 3.93 15.84 -2.19
CA VAL A 205 5.36 15.65 -1.91
C VAL A 205 6.14 16.08 -3.16
N ASN A 206 7.06 17.03 -2.99
CA ASN A 206 7.86 17.60 -4.08
C ASN A 206 7.02 18.06 -5.29
N GLY A 207 5.86 18.67 -5.02
CA GLY A 207 4.94 19.20 -6.04
C GLY A 207 4.03 18.15 -6.69
N ARG A 208 4.17 16.86 -6.36
CA ARG A 208 3.32 15.77 -6.87
C ARG A 208 2.27 15.38 -5.83
N ARG A 209 1.02 15.23 -6.24
CA ARG A 209 -0.07 14.75 -5.37
C ARG A 209 0.14 13.28 -5.02
N ALA A 210 0.07 12.94 -3.74
CA ALA A 210 0.14 11.57 -3.25
C ALA A 210 -1.28 10.99 -3.16
N GLY A 211 -1.53 9.88 -3.86
CA GLY A 211 -2.85 9.26 -3.97
C GLY A 211 -3.79 9.91 -4.99
N GLN A 212 -4.88 9.21 -5.28
CA GLN A 212 -5.93 9.64 -6.22
C GLN A 212 -7.26 9.96 -5.52
N ASP A 213 -7.37 9.68 -4.23
CA ASP A 213 -8.61 9.85 -3.45
C ASP A 213 -9.11 11.30 -3.48
N ALA A 214 -10.42 11.47 -3.66
CA ALA A 214 -11.08 12.76 -3.52
C ALA A 214 -11.88 12.78 -2.21
N LEU A 215 -11.98 13.96 -1.57
CA LEU A 215 -12.72 14.14 -0.32
C LEU A 215 -12.25 13.22 0.84
N SER A 216 -10.98 12.81 0.80
CA SER A 216 -10.27 12.04 1.84
C SER A 216 -10.10 12.86 3.13
N PRO A 217 -10.09 12.24 4.34
CA PRO A 217 -10.10 10.80 4.66
C PRO A 217 -11.50 10.18 4.81
N GLY A 218 -12.56 10.92 4.49
CA GLY A 218 -13.95 10.51 4.69
C GLY A 218 -14.59 11.11 5.95
N LEU A 219 -15.91 10.93 6.07
CA LEU A 219 -16.70 11.51 7.15
C LEU A 219 -16.83 10.55 8.34
N THR A 220 -16.55 11.04 9.54
CA THR A 220 -16.78 10.33 10.80
C THR A 220 -17.44 11.22 11.85
N GLU A 221 -17.90 10.62 12.94
CA GLU A 221 -18.13 11.32 14.20
C GLU A 221 -16.76 11.67 14.82
N TYR A 222 -16.23 12.85 14.50
CA TYR A 222 -14.85 13.24 14.80
C TYR A 222 -14.52 13.27 16.31
N ASP A 223 -15.52 13.37 17.19
CA ASP A 223 -15.36 13.26 18.65
C ASP A 223 -15.17 11.80 19.14
N LYS A 224 -15.54 10.82 18.33
CA LYS A 224 -15.41 9.39 18.64
C LYS A 224 -14.28 8.73 17.86
N ARG A 225 -14.09 9.12 16.60
CA ARG A 225 -13.11 8.49 15.71
C ARG A 225 -12.74 9.44 14.56
N VAL A 226 -11.45 9.46 14.23
CA VAL A 226 -10.93 10.18 13.08
C VAL A 226 -10.14 9.20 12.22
N PHE A 227 -10.44 9.15 10.92
CA PHE A 227 -9.67 8.34 9.98
C PHE A 227 -8.37 9.05 9.58
N TYR A 228 -7.38 8.24 9.24
CA TYR A 228 -6.16 8.69 8.58
C TYR A 228 -5.97 7.83 7.32
N VAL A 229 -5.15 8.32 6.39
CA VAL A 229 -4.84 7.63 5.13
C VAL A 229 -3.34 7.39 5.05
N THR A 230 -2.99 6.27 4.45
CA THR A 230 -1.61 5.84 4.25
C THR A 230 -1.23 5.98 2.78
N HIS A 231 -0.10 6.60 2.51
CA HIS A 231 0.44 6.75 1.15
C HIS A 231 1.87 6.21 1.08
N ASP A 232 2.15 5.40 0.06
CA ASP A 232 3.53 5.16 -0.37
C ASP A 232 4.05 6.41 -1.07
N VAL A 233 5.12 6.99 -0.53
CA VAL A 233 5.76 8.21 -1.04
C VAL A 233 7.24 7.97 -1.36
N THR A 234 7.66 6.71 -1.45
CA THR A 234 9.05 6.30 -1.72
C THR A 234 9.59 7.04 -2.94
N ASP A 235 8.90 6.91 -4.08
CA ASP A 235 9.32 7.49 -5.36
C ASP A 235 9.04 8.99 -5.50
N PHE A 236 8.58 9.64 -4.42
CA PHE A 236 8.36 11.09 -4.39
C PHE A 236 9.55 11.83 -3.79
N LEU A 237 10.36 11.13 -2.99
CA LEU A 237 11.48 11.70 -2.25
C LEU A 237 12.78 11.58 -3.04
N LYS A 238 13.77 12.37 -2.63
CA LYS A 238 15.13 12.36 -3.20
C LYS A 238 16.16 12.67 -2.11
N PRO A 239 17.43 12.29 -2.29
CA PRO A 239 18.51 12.82 -1.46
C PRO A 239 18.56 14.35 -1.52
N GLY A 240 18.89 14.99 -0.39
CA GLY A 240 18.93 16.43 -0.24
C GLY A 240 17.55 17.06 0.06
N PRO A 241 17.28 18.29 -0.42
CA PRO A 241 16.07 19.04 -0.08
C PRO A 241 14.78 18.42 -0.64
N ASN A 242 13.77 18.32 0.22
CA ASN A 242 12.42 17.87 -0.07
C ASN A 242 11.39 18.82 0.55
N ALA A 243 10.18 18.84 -0.01
CA ALA A 243 9.06 19.55 0.55
C ALA A 243 7.81 18.67 0.61
N VAL A 244 7.10 18.74 1.74
CA VAL A 244 5.74 18.20 1.89
C VAL A 244 4.77 19.37 2.00
N ALA A 245 3.61 19.23 1.37
CA ALA A 245 2.52 20.19 1.46
C ALA A 245 1.19 19.47 1.61
N VAL A 246 0.26 20.11 2.30
CA VAL A 246 -1.11 19.62 2.48
C VAL A 246 -2.10 20.72 2.20
N ILE A 247 -3.10 20.40 1.38
CA ILE A 247 -4.28 21.23 1.21
C ILE A 247 -5.34 20.72 2.18
N LEU A 248 -5.74 21.56 3.14
CA LEU A 248 -6.73 21.24 4.17
C LEU A 248 -8.05 21.95 3.86
N GLY A 249 -9.05 21.17 3.49
CA GLY A 249 -10.44 21.61 3.29
C GLY A 249 -11.28 21.45 4.56
N ASN A 250 -12.35 22.24 4.67
CA ASN A 250 -13.22 22.23 5.85
C ASN A 250 -13.95 20.89 6.08
N GLY A 251 -14.34 20.23 4.99
CA GLY A 251 -15.26 19.08 5.03
C GLY A 251 -16.50 19.36 5.88
N ARG A 252 -16.98 18.32 6.58
CA ARG A 252 -18.05 18.44 7.58
C ARG A 252 -17.55 18.79 8.97
N PHE A 253 -16.24 18.73 9.20
CA PHE A 253 -15.64 19.14 10.46
C PHE A 253 -15.93 20.62 10.76
N HIS A 254 -15.85 21.46 9.72
CA HIS A 254 -16.24 22.86 9.79
C HIS A 254 -17.34 23.19 8.76
N ALA A 255 -18.58 22.82 9.07
CA ALA A 255 -19.72 23.00 8.17
C ALA A 255 -20.30 24.43 8.24
N PRO A 256 -20.39 25.17 7.11
CA PRO A 256 -20.83 26.57 7.11
C PRO A 256 -22.34 26.77 7.37
N ARG A 257 -23.13 25.70 7.48
CA ARG A 257 -24.61 25.75 7.63
C ARG A 257 -25.12 25.25 8.98
N THR A 258 -24.23 24.90 9.91
CA THR A 258 -24.61 24.42 11.24
C THR A 258 -24.31 25.50 12.27
N ASN A 259 -25.32 25.94 13.03
CA ASN A 259 -25.15 26.85 14.16
C ASN A 259 -24.44 26.19 15.36
N VAL A 260 -24.14 24.89 15.28
CA VAL A 260 -23.40 24.11 16.27
C VAL A 260 -22.20 23.48 15.57
N PRO A 261 -20.96 23.92 15.86
CA PRO A 261 -19.76 23.24 15.37
C PRO A 261 -19.70 21.80 15.87
N ALA A 262 -19.14 20.88 15.08
CA ALA A 262 -18.81 19.55 15.58
C ALA A 262 -17.79 19.71 16.73
N GLN A 263 -18.19 19.30 17.94
CA GLN A 263 -17.28 19.31 19.08
C GLN A 263 -16.28 18.15 18.95
N THR A 264 -15.08 18.30 19.49
CA THR A 264 -14.13 17.20 19.69
C THR A 264 -13.69 17.24 21.15
N ARG A 265 -13.81 16.10 21.86
CA ARG A 265 -13.65 16.07 23.34
C ARG A 265 -12.22 16.38 23.81
N ASP A 266 -11.21 16.09 22.98
CA ASP A 266 -9.80 16.13 23.42
C ASP A 266 -8.89 17.04 22.60
N LEU A 267 -9.42 17.73 21.59
CA LEU A 267 -8.62 18.57 20.71
C LEU A 267 -8.86 20.04 21.01
N LYS A 268 -8.25 20.52 22.10
CA LYS A 268 -8.08 21.97 22.34
C LYS A 268 -7.29 22.57 21.17
N ASN A 269 -7.99 23.09 20.15
CA ASN A 269 -7.51 23.93 19.06
C ASN A 269 -6.40 23.37 18.15
N LYS A 270 -6.65 22.30 17.37
CA LYS A 270 -5.65 21.75 16.43
C LYS A 270 -6.28 21.06 15.21
N SER A 271 -5.66 21.13 14.02
CA SER A 271 -6.33 20.85 12.73
C SER A 271 -5.68 19.81 11.80
N PHE A 272 -4.50 19.26 12.09
CA PHE A 272 -3.81 18.31 11.19
C PHE A 272 -2.70 17.43 11.83
N LEU A 273 -2.69 16.10 11.68
CA LEU A 273 -1.61 15.18 12.15
C LEU A 273 -0.81 14.61 10.95
N PHE A 274 0.52 14.63 11.04
CA PHE A 274 1.43 14.06 10.02
C PHE A 274 2.63 13.35 10.62
N SER A 275 2.71 12.02 10.44
CA SER A 275 3.86 11.20 10.82
C SER A 275 4.56 10.68 9.56
N CYS A 276 5.87 10.85 9.49
CA CYS A 276 6.72 10.28 8.44
C CYS A 276 7.64 9.26 9.10
N ALA A 277 7.57 8.00 8.66
CA ALA A 277 8.55 6.99 9.02
C ALA A 277 9.55 6.87 7.85
N SER A 278 10.83 7.07 8.17
CA SER A 278 11.99 6.86 7.31
C SER A 278 12.71 5.57 7.70
#